data_AF-A0A9W9FGK1-F1
#
_entry.id   AF-A0A9W9FGK1-F1
#
_cell.length_a   1.000
_cell.length_b   1.000
_cell.length_c   1.000
_cell.angle_alpha   90.00
_cell.angle_beta   90.00
_cell.angle_gamma   90.00
#
_symmetry.space_group_name_H-M   'P 1'
#
loop_
_entity.id
_entity.type
_entity.pdbx_description
1 polymer ?
#
loop_
_entity_poly.entity_id
_entity_poly.type
_entity_poly.pdbx_seq_one_letter_code
_entity_poly.pdbx_strand_id
1 'polypeptide(L)'
;MSRGLSSEDINVVAPLLSPARAAHFFGAKYILSSSILRQAKEPTEALCPTTPRIPAVLYAGLLGQGSGNAIVDVLYGDVNPSGKLSHTIAKKRESDNPTSVFETENSAFKEGFYVNHRWFDAKNIEHRFPFGHGSSYTTFNYGDVSAKVTNSSALSSKYPTETLNDPIQIITTVKYTGSLQGREMASCM
;
A
#
# COMPACT_ATOMS: atom_id res chain seq x y z
N MET A 1 -40.19 -17.49 2.50
CA MET A 1 -39.66 -17.75 1.15
C MET A 1 -39.08 -16.45 0.61
N SER A 2 -37.76 -16.26 0.70
CA SER A 2 -37.05 -15.18 0.02
C SER A 2 -35.90 -15.79 -0.77
N ARG A 3 -36.01 -15.76 -2.11
CA ARG A 3 -34.87 -15.77 -3.04
C ARG A 3 -34.07 -14.49 -2.73
N GLY A 4 -32.74 -14.42 -2.64
CA GLY A 4 -31.68 -15.05 -3.41
C GLY A 4 -30.83 -13.91 -3.99
N LEU A 5 -29.52 -13.94 -3.79
CA LEU A 5 -28.54 -13.24 -4.61
C LEU A 5 -27.32 -14.17 -4.71
N SER A 6 -27.19 -14.85 -5.85
CA SER A 6 -26.03 -15.68 -6.19
C SER A 6 -24.90 -14.80 -6.73
N SER A 7 -23.68 -15.32 -6.67
CA SER A 7 -22.41 -14.65 -7.02
C SER A 7 -22.24 -14.20 -8.48
N GLU A 8 -23.33 -14.13 -9.25
CA GLU A 8 -23.34 -13.73 -10.67
C GLU A 8 -23.84 -12.28 -10.88
N ASP A 9 -24.29 -11.59 -9.83
CA ASP A 9 -24.99 -10.29 -9.97
C ASP A 9 -24.11 -9.03 -9.80
N ILE A 10 -22.78 -9.13 -9.79
CA ILE A 10 -21.90 -7.93 -9.82
C ILE A 10 -21.35 -7.73 -11.23
N ASN A 11 -22.24 -7.35 -12.14
CA ASN A 11 -21.88 -6.74 -13.42
C ASN A 11 -21.99 -5.21 -13.26
N VAL A 12 -20.86 -4.54 -12.99
CA VAL A 12 -20.79 -3.09 -13.18
C VAL A 12 -20.55 -2.83 -14.66
N VAL A 13 -21.65 -2.56 -15.36
CA VAL A 13 -21.71 -2.10 -16.74
C VAL A 13 -20.97 -0.77 -16.86
N ALA A 14 -19.88 -0.72 -17.62
CA ALA A 14 -19.29 0.53 -18.10
C ALA A 14 -20.06 0.97 -19.36
N PRO A 15 -20.72 2.15 -19.38
CA PRO A 15 -21.34 2.65 -20.61
C PRO A 15 -20.27 3.14 -21.58
N LEU A 16 -20.47 2.75 -22.84
CA LEU A 16 -19.77 3.10 -24.08
C LEU A 16 -19.37 4.59 -24.17
N LEU A 17 -18.08 4.90 -24.33
CA LEU A 17 -17.58 6.13 -25.00
C LEU A 17 -16.28 5.86 -25.79
N SER A 18 -16.41 6.01 -27.12
CA SER A 18 -15.48 5.97 -28.28
C SER A 18 -14.15 5.17 -28.27
N PRO A 19 -13.91 4.32 -29.30
CA PRO A 19 -12.69 3.52 -29.46
C PRO A 19 -11.62 4.25 -30.28
N ALA A 20 -10.48 4.63 -29.68
CA ALA A 20 -9.29 4.98 -30.47
C ALA A 20 -7.92 4.77 -29.78
N ARG A 21 -7.85 4.52 -28.45
CA ARG A 21 -6.55 4.28 -27.78
C ARG A 21 -6.50 3.09 -26.82
N ALA A 22 -7.62 2.40 -26.59
CA ALA A 22 -7.70 1.24 -25.71
C ALA A 22 -7.21 -0.09 -26.35
N ALA A 23 -6.81 -0.08 -27.62
CA ALA A 23 -6.59 -1.32 -28.39
C ALA A 23 -5.13 -1.84 -28.40
N HIS A 24 -4.19 -1.23 -27.68
CA HIS A 24 -2.76 -1.59 -27.86
C HIS A 24 -1.93 -1.89 -26.61
N PHE A 25 -2.56 -2.20 -25.48
CA PHE A 25 -1.84 -2.80 -24.34
C PHE A 25 -2.64 -3.97 -23.74
N PHE A 26 -2.12 -5.18 -23.99
CA PHE A 26 -2.68 -6.47 -23.60
C PHE A 26 -2.88 -6.62 -22.08
N GLY A 27 -4.06 -7.08 -21.66
CA GLY A 27 -4.19 -8.12 -20.63
C GLY A 27 -4.20 -7.76 -19.14
N ALA A 28 -4.36 -6.49 -18.74
CA ALA A 28 -4.43 -6.15 -17.32
C ALA A 28 -5.84 -6.39 -16.73
N LYS A 29 -5.99 -7.48 -15.95
CA LYS A 29 -7.10 -7.65 -15.00
C LYS A 29 -6.78 -6.83 -13.75
N TYR A 30 -7.52 -5.74 -13.51
CA TYR A 30 -7.35 -4.88 -12.33
C TYR A 30 -8.29 -5.33 -11.21
N ILE A 31 -7.75 -5.60 -10.02
CA ILE A 31 -8.56 -5.79 -8.81
C ILE A 31 -8.71 -4.42 -8.16
N LEU A 32 -9.88 -3.80 -8.31
CA LEU A 32 -10.28 -2.62 -7.55
C LEU A 32 -10.97 -3.10 -6.27
N SER A 33 -10.28 -3.05 -5.13
CA SER A 33 -10.86 -3.45 -3.84
C SER A 33 -11.29 -2.21 -3.06
N SER A 34 -12.59 -1.87 -3.09
CA SER A 34 -13.13 -0.66 -2.43
C SER A 34 -14.22 -0.90 -1.39
N SER A 35 -14.46 -2.10 -0.87
CA SER A 35 -15.46 -2.27 0.21
C SER A 35 -15.20 -3.50 1.09
N ILE A 36 -15.00 -3.25 2.38
CA ILE A 36 -15.00 -4.17 3.53
C ILE A 36 -13.98 -5.31 3.43
N LEU A 37 -13.16 -5.44 4.47
CA LEU A 37 -12.27 -6.57 4.74
C LEU A 37 -13.03 -7.90 4.93
N ARG A 38 -13.81 -8.36 3.94
CA ARG A 38 -13.81 -9.78 3.64
C ARG A 38 -12.49 -10.01 2.93
N GLN A 39 -11.47 -10.26 3.77
CA GLN A 39 -10.14 -10.70 3.39
C GLN A 39 -10.22 -11.42 2.04
N ALA A 40 -9.59 -10.85 1.02
CA ALA A 40 -9.19 -11.67 -0.10
C ALA A 40 -8.36 -12.79 0.52
N LYS A 41 -8.98 -13.97 0.64
CA LYS A 41 -8.28 -15.22 0.80
C LYS A 41 -7.40 -15.29 -0.42
N GLU A 42 -6.17 -14.82 -0.25
CA GLU A 42 -5.11 -14.74 -1.24
C GLU A 42 -5.47 -13.89 -2.48
N PRO A 43 -4.84 -12.74 -2.73
CA PRO A 43 -4.91 -12.10 -4.05
C PRO A 43 -4.33 -12.98 -5.19
N THR A 44 -3.87 -14.20 -4.86
CA THR A 44 -3.29 -15.18 -5.79
C THR A 44 -3.89 -16.59 -5.74
N GLU A 45 -4.76 -16.98 -4.79
CA GLU A 45 -5.25 -18.37 -4.70
C GLU A 45 -6.75 -18.59 -4.97
N ALA A 46 -7.53 -17.53 -5.22
CA ALA A 46 -8.94 -17.68 -5.59
C ALA A 46 -9.21 -17.61 -7.11
N LEU A 47 -8.18 -17.52 -7.94
CA LEU A 47 -8.34 -17.44 -9.39
C LEU A 47 -8.10 -18.82 -10.04
N CYS A 48 -9.11 -19.30 -10.78
CA CYS A 48 -9.18 -20.54 -11.55
C CYS A 48 -7.81 -21.03 -12.10
N PRO A 49 -7.49 -22.35 -12.12
CA PRO A 49 -6.19 -22.88 -12.53
C PRO A 49 -5.73 -22.54 -13.96
N THR A 50 -6.59 -21.88 -14.77
CA THR A 50 -6.28 -21.37 -16.12
C THR A 50 -6.07 -19.86 -16.17
N THR A 51 -5.99 -19.17 -15.03
CA THR A 51 -5.92 -17.71 -15.04
C THR A 51 -4.55 -17.21 -15.48
N PRO A 52 -4.50 -16.31 -16.48
CA PRO A 52 -3.26 -15.71 -16.93
C PRO A 52 -2.60 -14.92 -15.78
N ARG A 53 -1.27 -14.91 -15.75
CA ARG A 53 -0.45 -14.15 -14.80
C ARG A 53 -0.91 -12.69 -14.79
N ILE A 54 -1.31 -12.18 -13.63
CA ILE A 54 -1.72 -10.78 -13.46
C ILE A 54 -0.47 -9.90 -13.59
N PRO A 55 -0.42 -8.96 -14.54
CA PRO A 55 0.78 -8.16 -14.79
C PRO A 55 0.95 -6.99 -13.83
N ALA A 56 -0.15 -6.49 -13.25
CA ALA A 56 -0.14 -5.35 -12.33
C ALA A 56 -1.36 -5.38 -11.40
N VAL A 57 -1.19 -4.83 -10.19
CA VAL A 57 -2.26 -4.66 -9.20
C VAL A 57 -2.27 -3.21 -8.75
N LEU A 58 -3.45 -2.57 -8.78
CA LEU A 58 -3.67 -1.22 -8.25
C LEU A 58 -4.50 -1.31 -6.97
N TYR A 59 -3.89 -0.98 -5.84
CA TYR A 59 -4.60 -0.92 -4.55
C TYR A 59 -5.10 0.50 -4.29
N ALA A 60 -6.43 0.68 -4.41
CA ALA A 60 -7.11 1.96 -4.23
C ALA A 60 -7.58 2.21 -2.79
N GLY A 61 -7.72 1.16 -1.96
CA GLY A 61 -8.28 1.28 -0.61
C GLY A 61 -9.76 1.69 -0.62
N LEU A 62 -10.22 2.34 0.46
CA LEU A 62 -11.58 2.85 0.57
C LEU A 62 -11.66 4.28 0.04
N LEU A 63 -12.05 4.43 -1.22
CA LEU A 63 -12.18 5.73 -1.86
C LEU A 63 -13.61 6.24 -1.79
N GLY A 64 -13.76 7.57 -1.69
CA GLY A 64 -15.08 8.22 -1.74
C GLY A 64 -15.69 8.25 -3.14
N GLN A 65 -16.77 9.02 -3.30
CA GLN A 65 -17.57 9.10 -4.53
C GLN A 65 -16.81 9.55 -5.81
N GLY A 66 -15.64 10.21 -5.66
CA GLY A 66 -14.79 10.64 -6.78
C GLY A 66 -13.78 9.60 -7.28
N SER A 67 -13.84 8.38 -6.76
CA SER A 67 -12.85 7.33 -6.99
C SER A 67 -12.73 6.88 -8.44
N GLY A 68 -13.83 6.82 -9.18
CA GLY A 68 -13.84 6.35 -10.57
C GLY A 68 -12.89 7.15 -11.46
N ASN A 69 -13.00 8.49 -11.41
CA ASN A 69 -12.14 9.37 -12.19
C ASN A 69 -10.68 9.22 -11.77
N ALA A 70 -10.39 9.24 -10.46
CA ALA A 70 -9.02 9.11 -9.96
C ALA A 70 -8.36 7.78 -10.35
N ILE A 71 -9.13 6.69 -10.35
CA ILE A 71 -8.64 5.38 -10.80
C ILE A 71 -8.37 5.40 -12.30
N VAL A 72 -9.27 5.95 -13.11
CA VAL A 72 -9.10 6.06 -14.57
C VAL A 72 -7.87 6.90 -14.91
N ASP A 73 -7.68 8.05 -14.28
CA ASP A 73 -6.52 8.92 -14.49
C ASP A 73 -5.21 8.17 -14.23
N VAL A 74 -5.16 7.34 -13.20
CA VAL A 74 -4.00 6.48 -12.92
C VAL A 74 -3.86 5.38 -13.96
N LEU A 75 -4.92 4.64 -14.26
CA LEU A 75 -4.89 3.50 -15.20
C LEU A 75 -4.46 3.90 -16.61
N TYR A 76 -4.86 5.09 -17.06
CA TYR A 76 -4.48 5.63 -18.37
C TYR A 76 -3.16 6.41 -18.36
N GLY A 77 -2.55 6.59 -17.19
CA GLY A 77 -1.26 7.27 -17.04
C GLY A 77 -1.34 8.79 -17.08
N ASP A 78 -2.53 9.38 -17.03
CA ASP A 78 -2.74 10.82 -16.87
C ASP A 78 -2.17 11.29 -15.52
N VAL A 79 -2.22 10.41 -14.51
CA VAL A 79 -1.58 10.61 -13.20
C VAL A 79 -0.65 9.45 -12.87
N ASN A 80 0.60 9.75 -12.54
CA ASN A 80 1.56 8.76 -12.06
C ASN A 80 1.26 8.39 -10.59
N PRO A 81 1.04 7.11 -10.24
CA PRO A 81 0.77 6.70 -8.87
C PRO A 81 1.98 6.98 -7.96
N SER A 82 1.69 7.54 -6.78
CA SER A 82 2.70 7.86 -5.76
C SER A 82 2.26 7.48 -4.35
N GLY A 83 1.20 6.68 -4.22
CA GLY A 83 0.70 6.19 -2.93
C GLY A 83 1.64 5.15 -2.34
N LYS A 84 1.82 5.18 -1.01
CA LYS A 84 2.60 4.21 -0.24
C LYS A 84 1.70 3.56 0.81
N LEU A 85 1.88 2.27 1.06
CA LEU A 85 1.08 1.53 2.02
C LEU A 85 1.31 2.05 3.45
N SER A 86 0.24 2.35 4.16
CA SER A 86 0.27 2.71 5.59
C SER A 86 0.27 1.49 6.52
N HIS A 87 0.24 0.28 5.97
CA HIS A 87 0.26 -0.98 6.72
C HIS A 87 1.02 -2.06 5.94
N THR A 88 1.53 -3.06 6.65
CA THR A 88 2.10 -4.25 6.03
C THR A 88 0.99 -5.18 5.55
N ILE A 89 1.11 -5.68 4.32
CA ILE A 89 0.27 -6.77 3.82
C ILE A 89 1.03 -8.08 4.04
N ALA A 90 0.50 -8.92 4.93
CA ALA A 90 1.05 -10.22 5.27
C ALA A 90 0.91 -11.22 4.11
N LYS A 91 1.79 -12.24 4.07
CA LYS A 91 1.58 -13.38 3.16
C LYS A 91 0.39 -14.21 3.61
N LYS A 92 0.37 -14.56 4.90
CA LYS A 92 -0.70 -15.31 5.56
C LYS A 92 -1.24 -14.48 6.72
N ARG A 93 -2.55 -14.24 6.74
CA ARG A 93 -3.15 -13.40 7.78
C ARG A 93 -3.03 -14.02 9.16
N GLU A 94 -3.42 -15.29 9.31
CA GLU A 94 -3.59 -15.90 10.62
C GLU A 94 -2.26 -16.25 11.31
N SER A 95 -1.21 -16.56 10.55
CA SER A 95 0.09 -16.95 11.11
C SER A 95 1.07 -15.79 11.29
N ASP A 96 1.01 -14.78 10.42
CA ASP A 96 2.10 -13.80 10.30
C ASP A 96 1.80 -12.51 11.08
N ASN A 97 0.51 -12.23 11.37
CA ASN A 97 0.09 -11.04 12.09
C ASN A 97 -0.36 -11.38 13.53
N PRO A 98 0.25 -10.78 14.57
CA PRO A 98 -0.06 -11.09 15.96
C PRO A 98 -1.37 -10.45 16.44
N THR A 99 -1.90 -9.46 15.70
CA THR A 99 -3.09 -8.71 16.14
C THR A 99 -4.36 -9.54 16.00
N SER A 100 -5.09 -9.65 17.10
CA SER A 100 -6.41 -10.28 17.16
C SER A 100 -7.51 -9.23 17.14
N VAL A 101 -8.64 -9.56 16.50
CA VAL A 101 -9.88 -8.78 16.68
C VAL A 101 -10.54 -9.27 17.97
N PHE A 102 -10.72 -8.38 18.93
CA PHE A 102 -11.38 -8.69 20.18
C PHE A 102 -12.84 -8.25 20.10
N GLU A 103 -13.77 -9.14 20.45
CA GLU A 103 -15.22 -8.87 20.50
C GLU A 103 -15.70 -8.57 21.93
N THR A 104 -14.78 -8.49 22.89
CA THR A 104 -15.04 -8.29 24.32
C THR A 104 -14.47 -6.96 24.81
N GLU A 105 -15.10 -6.35 25.81
CA GLU A 105 -14.66 -5.08 26.42
C GLU A 105 -13.22 -5.15 26.97
N ASN A 106 -12.84 -6.31 27.53
CA ASN A 106 -11.48 -6.54 28.00
C ASN A 106 -10.66 -7.21 26.90
N SER A 107 -9.69 -6.46 26.37
CA SER A 107 -8.78 -6.88 25.29
C SER A 107 -7.34 -6.90 25.80
N ALA A 108 -6.64 -8.03 25.60
CA ALA A 108 -5.26 -8.19 26.03
C ALA A 108 -4.31 -8.09 24.83
N PHE A 109 -3.60 -6.96 24.71
CA PHE A 109 -2.61 -6.69 23.67
C PHE A 109 -1.27 -7.39 23.99
N LYS A 110 -1.16 -8.67 23.63
CA LYS A 110 0.01 -9.51 23.90
C LYS A 110 1.24 -9.12 23.07
N GLU A 111 1.01 -8.47 21.93
CA GLU A 111 2.01 -7.98 21.00
C GLU A 111 2.77 -6.73 21.53
N GLY A 112 2.19 -6.04 22.52
CA GLY A 112 2.79 -4.83 23.11
C GLY A 112 3.11 -3.78 22.05
N PHE A 113 4.36 -3.31 22.00
CA PHE A 113 4.82 -2.30 21.03
C PHE A 113 5.07 -2.84 19.63
N TYR A 114 5.08 -4.17 19.44
CA TYR A 114 5.36 -4.82 18.17
C TYR A 114 4.07 -4.98 17.36
N VAL A 115 3.58 -3.87 16.82
CA VAL A 115 2.38 -3.82 15.97
C VAL A 115 2.77 -3.53 14.52
N ASN A 116 2.07 -4.12 13.55
CA ASN A 116 2.34 -3.97 12.11
C ASN A 116 3.81 -4.29 11.76
N HIS A 117 4.46 -3.45 10.94
CA HIS A 117 5.83 -3.66 10.44
C HIS A 117 6.83 -4.01 11.54
N ARG A 118 6.71 -3.39 12.73
CA ARG A 118 7.59 -3.67 13.88
C ARG A 118 7.57 -5.14 14.30
N TRP A 119 6.42 -5.82 14.20
CA TRP A 119 6.34 -7.25 14.46
C TRP A 119 7.09 -8.05 13.41
N PHE A 120 6.86 -7.74 12.14
CA PHE A 120 7.49 -8.46 11.04
C PHE A 120 9.00 -8.29 11.06
N ASP A 121 9.49 -7.08 11.31
CA ASP A 121 10.92 -6.78 11.45
C ASP A 121 11.52 -7.50 12.66
N ALA A 122 10.88 -7.42 13.84
CA ALA A 122 11.37 -8.06 15.06
C ALA A 122 11.36 -9.60 15.01
N LYS A 123 10.46 -10.19 14.21
CA LYS A 123 10.33 -11.65 14.06
C LYS A 123 10.94 -12.18 12.76
N ASN A 124 11.52 -11.31 11.93
CA ASN A 124 12.06 -11.64 10.62
C ASN A 124 11.05 -12.42 9.73
N ILE A 125 9.81 -11.94 9.70
CA ILE A 125 8.71 -12.56 8.95
C ILE A 125 8.66 -11.94 7.54
N GLU A 126 8.53 -12.77 6.53
CA GLU A 126 8.49 -12.29 5.15
C GLU A 126 7.14 -11.63 4.79
N HIS A 127 7.22 -10.42 4.26
CA HIS A 127 6.06 -9.63 3.84
C HIS A 127 5.54 -10.06 2.47
N ARG A 128 4.24 -9.85 2.19
CA ARG A 128 3.75 -9.81 0.80
C ARG A 128 4.00 -8.44 0.19
N PHE A 129 3.62 -7.39 0.92
CA PHE A 129 4.00 -6.01 0.64
C PHE A 129 4.37 -5.31 1.95
N PRO A 130 5.58 -4.77 2.09
CA PRO A 130 6.00 -4.11 3.34
C PRO A 130 5.28 -2.78 3.54
N PHE A 131 5.31 -2.29 4.78
CA PHE A 131 4.93 -0.92 5.08
C PHE A 131 5.75 0.07 4.23
N GLY A 132 5.11 1.14 3.77
CA GLY A 132 5.72 2.12 2.87
C GLY A 132 5.91 1.63 1.43
N HIS A 133 5.51 0.40 1.09
CA HIS A 133 5.59 -0.06 -0.30
C HIS A 133 4.64 0.71 -1.21
N GLY A 134 5.11 1.06 -2.41
CA GLY A 134 4.28 1.60 -3.47
C GLY A 134 5.13 1.89 -4.70
N SER A 135 4.61 1.49 -5.85
CA SER A 135 5.29 1.63 -7.14
C SER A 135 4.84 2.89 -7.87
N SER A 136 5.67 3.33 -8.81
CA SER A 136 5.42 4.46 -9.71
C SER A 136 5.62 4.02 -11.16
N TYR A 137 5.05 4.75 -12.12
CA TYR A 137 5.34 4.55 -13.56
C TYR A 137 6.72 5.09 -13.96
N THR A 138 7.45 5.72 -13.04
CA THR A 138 8.82 6.17 -13.22
C THR A 138 9.72 5.54 -12.15
N THR A 139 11.02 5.60 -12.38
CA THR A 139 12.03 5.10 -11.45
C THR A 139 12.69 6.25 -10.72
N PHE A 140 13.10 6.01 -9.48
CA PHE A 140 13.81 6.98 -8.66
C PHE A 140 15.12 6.39 -8.14
N ASN A 141 16.19 7.19 -8.17
CA ASN A 141 17.44 6.88 -7.53
C ASN A 141 17.63 7.77 -6.31
N TYR A 142 17.96 7.12 -5.19
CA TYR A 142 18.42 7.78 -3.98
C TYR A 142 19.94 7.97 -4.07
N GLY A 143 20.39 9.19 -3.82
CA GLY A 143 21.80 9.51 -3.65
C GLY A 143 22.29 9.17 -2.26
N ASP A 144 23.54 9.54 -1.99
CA ASP A 144 24.15 9.32 -0.68
C ASP A 144 23.32 9.95 0.44
N VAL A 145 23.22 9.21 1.55
CA VAL A 145 22.55 9.66 2.76
C VAL A 145 23.60 10.20 3.71
N SER A 146 23.40 11.42 4.18
CA SER A 146 24.21 12.01 5.24
C SER A 146 23.33 12.37 6.43
N ALA A 147 23.86 12.15 7.64
CA ALA A 147 23.18 12.48 8.88
C ALA A 147 24.07 13.43 9.68
N LYS A 148 23.47 14.51 10.19
CA LYS A 148 24.14 15.51 11.01
C LYS A 148 23.42 15.63 12.34
N VAL A 149 24.16 15.48 13.44
CA VAL A 149 23.64 15.83 14.76
C VAL A 149 23.54 17.36 14.85
N THR A 150 22.34 17.85 15.09
CA THR A 150 22.03 19.29 15.24
C THR A 150 21.97 19.69 16.72
N ASN A 151 21.63 18.74 17.61
CA ASN A 151 21.59 18.95 19.05
C ASN A 151 22.02 17.69 19.81
N SER A 152 23.28 17.64 20.22
CA SER A 152 23.86 16.50 20.94
C SER A 152 23.26 16.30 22.34
N SER A 153 22.86 17.38 23.01
CA SER A 153 22.26 17.30 24.35
C SER A 153 20.89 16.64 24.30
N ALA A 154 20.04 17.05 23.35
CA ALA A 154 18.75 16.42 23.11
C ALA A 154 18.89 14.96 22.67
N LEU A 155 19.88 14.64 21.81
CA LEU A 155 20.16 13.27 21.38
C LEU A 155 20.53 12.35 22.55
N SER A 156 21.26 12.88 23.53
CA SER A 156 21.68 12.13 24.73
C SER A 156 20.60 12.00 25.80
N SER A 157 19.48 12.74 25.66
CA SER A 157 18.40 12.72 26.63
C SER A 157 17.58 11.44 26.51
N LYS A 158 17.23 10.85 27.65
CA LYS A 158 16.33 9.69 27.71
C LYS A 158 14.89 10.07 27.35
N TYR A 159 14.51 11.32 27.57
CA TYR A 159 13.16 11.83 27.35
C TYR A 159 13.18 13.03 26.40
N PRO A 160 12.08 13.29 25.65
CA PRO A 160 11.98 14.46 24.79
C PRO A 160 12.28 15.74 25.55
N THR A 161 13.17 16.56 25.01
CA THR A 161 13.46 17.89 25.54
C THR A 161 12.42 18.89 25.04
N GLU A 162 12.15 19.96 25.79
CA GLU A 162 11.10 20.96 25.45
C GLU A 162 11.31 21.71 24.13
N THR A 163 12.48 21.56 23.51
CA THR A 163 12.75 22.09 22.17
C THR A 163 12.24 21.12 21.11
N LEU A 164 11.29 21.60 20.29
CA LEU A 164 10.71 20.88 19.14
C LEU A 164 11.68 20.76 17.94
N ASN A 165 12.99 20.88 18.17
CA ASN A 165 13.98 20.76 17.11
C ASN A 165 14.49 19.32 17.08
N ASP A 166 14.41 18.68 15.91
CA ASP A 166 14.95 17.33 15.73
C ASP A 166 16.47 17.34 15.99
N PRO A 167 16.98 16.44 16.86
CA PRO A 167 18.40 16.40 17.20
C PRO A 167 19.29 15.87 16.07
N ILE A 168 18.68 15.32 15.02
CA ILE A 168 19.35 14.77 13.84
C ILE A 168 18.68 15.33 12.59
N GLN A 169 19.51 15.83 11.67
CA GLN A 169 19.10 16.19 10.32
C GLN A 169 19.61 15.12 9.35
N ILE A 170 18.70 14.56 8.56
CA ILE A 170 19.01 13.58 7.51
C ILE A 170 18.87 14.25 6.15
N ILE A 171 19.89 14.14 5.32
CA ILE A 171 19.94 14.75 4.00
C ILE A 171 20.24 13.66 2.97
N THR A 172 19.38 13.56 1.97
CA THR A 172 19.57 12.71 0.79
C THR A 172 19.05 13.43 -0.44
N THR A 173 19.52 13.02 -1.62
CA THR A 173 19.01 13.51 -2.90
C THR A 173 18.15 12.44 -3.54
N VAL A 174 16.94 12.78 -3.98
CA VAL A 174 16.08 11.88 -4.76
C VAL A 174 16.00 12.40 -6.19
N LYS A 175 16.36 11.57 -7.17
CA LYS A 175 16.27 11.91 -8.60
C LYS A 175 15.36 10.94 -9.31
N TYR A 176 14.40 11.44 -10.09
CA TYR A 176 13.68 10.59 -11.03
C TYR A 176 14.59 10.29 -12.23
N THR A 177 14.61 9.03 -12.66
CA THR A 177 15.47 8.53 -13.75
C THR A 177 14.68 8.01 -14.94
N GLY A 178 13.36 7.88 -14.81
CA GLY A 178 12.48 7.47 -15.90
C GLY A 178 12.01 8.65 -16.77
N SER A 179 11.27 8.32 -17.84
CA SER A 179 10.78 9.27 -18.84
C SER A 179 9.50 10.00 -18.43
N LEU A 180 8.83 9.54 -17.36
CA LEU A 180 7.59 10.13 -16.86
C LEU A 180 7.85 10.89 -15.57
N GLN A 181 7.17 12.03 -15.40
CA GLN A 181 7.17 12.74 -14.13
C GLN A 181 6.46 11.91 -13.06
N GLY A 182 6.90 12.04 -11.81
CA GLY A 182 6.34 11.30 -10.69
C GLY A 182 6.72 11.91 -9.35
N ARG A 183 6.13 11.37 -8.29
CA ARG A 183 6.42 11.76 -6.90
C ARG A 183 6.89 10.55 -6.12
N GLU A 184 7.83 10.78 -5.21
CA GLU A 184 8.44 9.75 -4.37
C GLU A 184 8.45 10.22 -2.91
N MET A 185 8.35 9.26 -1.98
CA MET A 185 8.36 9.50 -0.54
C MET A 185 9.59 8.84 0.06
N ALA A 186 10.59 9.64 0.41
CA ALA A 186 11.76 9.20 1.17
C ALA A 186 11.37 8.99 2.64
N SER A 187 11.48 7.77 3.15
CA SER A 187 11.18 7.44 4.54
C SER A 187 12.45 7.01 5.28
N CYS A 188 12.62 7.54 6.50
CA CYS A 188 13.58 7.04 7.47
C CYS A 188 12.77 6.47 8.64
N MET A 189 12.99 5.20 8.98
CA MET A 189 12.35 4.50 10.09
C MET A 189 13.38 4.15 11.16
#